data_AF-A0AA95ZE25-F1
#
_entry.id   AF-A0AA95ZE25-F1
#
_cell.length_a   1.000
_cell.length_b   1.000
_cell.length_c   1.000
_cell.angle_alpha   90.00
_cell.angle_beta   90.00
_cell.angle_gamma   90.00
#
_symmetry.space_group_name_H-M   'P 1'
#
loop_
_entity.id
_entity.type
_entity.pdbx_description
1 polymer ?
#
loop_
_entity_poly.entity_id
_entity_poly.type
_entity_poly.pdbx_seq_one_letter_code
_entity_poly.pdbx_strand_id
1 'polypeptide(L)' 'MVGAAELPPVPVVFYRTQMGNEPVRDWLRDLDTDDRRAIGLDLMRVQTGWPIGMPLCRSLGAGLWEFRSSLPIG' A
#
# COMPACT_ATOMS: atom_id res chain seq x y z
N MET A 1 17.44 2.06 -28.44
CA MET A 1 17.09 1.85 -27.02
C MET A 1 16.13 2.94 -26.61
N VAL A 2 14.83 2.66 -26.59
CA VAL A 2 13.83 3.56 -26.01
C VAL A 2 13.76 3.23 -24.53
N GLY A 3 14.16 4.18 -23.67
CA GLY A 3 14.01 4.04 -22.22
C GLY A 3 12.52 3.87 -21.90
N ALA A 4 12.19 2.87 -21.09
CA ALA A 4 10.85 2.72 -20.57
C ALA A 4 10.48 4.02 -19.85
N ALA A 5 9.43 4.71 -20.32
CA ALA A 5 8.94 5.88 -19.63
C ALA A 5 8.53 5.45 -18.21
N GLU A 6 9.13 6.08 -17.19
CA GLU A 6 8.70 5.88 -15.81
C GLU A 6 7.24 6.35 -15.71
N LEU A 7 6.32 5.41 -15.47
CA LEU A 7 4.92 5.76 -15.23
C LEU A 7 4.86 6.59 -13.94
N PRO A 8 4.01 7.64 -13.90
CA PRO A 8 3.86 8.43 -12.69
C PRO A 8 3.39 7.51 -11.54
N PRO A 9 3.88 7.72 -10.30
CA PRO A 9 3.49 6.89 -9.19
C PRO A 9 1.97 6.90 -8.98
N VAL A 10 1.41 5.75 -8.62
CA VAL A 10 -0.03 5.63 -8.36
C VAL A 10 -0.36 6.36 -7.06
N PRO A 11 -1.46 7.14 -7.01
CA PRO A 11 -1.86 7.82 -5.79
C PRO A 11 -2.24 6.80 -4.71
N VAL A 12 -1.67 6.98 -3.51
CA VAL A 12 -2.03 6.22 -2.31
C VAL A 12 -2.77 7.17 -1.38
N VAL A 13 -4.04 6.89 -1.14
CA VAL A 13 -4.92 7.70 -0.28
C VAL A 13 -5.63 6.80 0.71
N PHE A 14 -5.91 7.33 1.90
CA PHE A 14 -6.74 6.65 2.89
C PHE A 14 -8.20 6.93 2.61
N TYR A 15 -9.02 5.88 2.68
CA TYR A 15 -10.46 6.04 2.71
C TYR A 15 -10.87 6.80 3.98
N ARG A 16 -11.70 7.84 3.80
CA ARG A 16 -12.32 8.61 4.87
C ARG A 16 -13.81 8.30 4.91
N THR A 17 -14.32 7.95 6.08
CA THR A 17 -15.75 7.68 6.27
C THR A 17 -16.58 8.97 6.17
N GLN A 18 -17.90 8.84 6.16
CA GLN A 18 -18.82 9.98 6.27
C GLN A 18 -18.66 10.75 7.59
N MET A 19 -18.19 10.11 8.66
CA MET A 19 -17.94 10.74 9.96
C MET A 19 -16.57 11.42 10.04
N GLY A 20 -15.76 11.35 8.98
CA GLY A 20 -14.50 12.06 8.87
C GLY A 20 -13.26 11.33 9.39
N ASN A 21 -13.41 10.15 9.99
CA ASN A 21 -12.28 9.32 10.41
C ASN A 21 -11.69 8.52 9.25
N GLU A 22 -10.43 8.11 9.38
CA GLU A 22 -9.66 7.36 8.38
C GLU A 22 -9.19 6.04 9.01
N PRO A 23 -10.06 5.00 9.09
CA PRO A 23 -9.84 3.84 9.96
C PRO A 23 -8.50 3.14 9.77
N VAL A 24 -8.05 2.98 8.52
CA VAL A 24 -6.77 2.34 8.20
C VAL A 24 -5.59 3.21 8.57
N ARG A 25 -5.71 4.54 8.45
CA ARG A 25 -4.66 5.47 8.87
C ARG A 25 -4.52 5.52 10.38
N ASP A 26 -5.66 5.53 11.07
CA ASP A 26 -5.72 5.53 12.54
C ASP A 26 -5.08 4.23 13.07
N TRP A 27 -5.50 3.08 12.54
CA TRP A 27 -4.85 1.79 12.84
C TRP A 27 -3.34 1.78 12.55
N LEU A 28 -2.91 2.28 11.39
CA LEU A 28 -1.50 2.32 11.01
C LEU A 28 -0.66 3.19 11.97
N ARG A 29 -1.27 4.21 12.59
CA ARG A 29 -0.61 5.09 13.56
C ARG A 29 -0.43 4.45 14.92
N ASP A 30 -1.30 3.51 15.27
CA ASP A 30 -1.27 2.77 16.55
C ASP A 30 -0.26 1.61 16.53
N LEU A 31 0.32 1.27 15.37
CA LEU A 31 1.36 0.25 15.26
C LEU A 31 2.72 0.75 15.79
N ASP A 32 3.53 -0.22 16.21
CA ASP A 32 4.94 0.00 16.55
C ASP A 32 5.71 0.54 15.34
N THR A 33 6.82 1.24 15.62
CA THR A 33 7.57 1.97 14.61
C THR A 33 8.10 1.05 13.50
N ASP A 34 8.52 -0.16 13.84
CA ASP A 34 9.10 -1.12 12.88
C ASP A 34 8.03 -1.70 11.93
N ASP A 35 6.85 -2.01 12.45
CA ASP A 35 5.70 -2.45 11.65
C ASP A 35 5.20 -1.36 10.70
N ARG A 36 5.02 -0.16 11.24
CA ARG A 36 4.63 1.00 10.44
C ARG A 36 5.66 1.28 9.33
N ARG A 37 6.95 1.08 9.60
CA ARG A 37 8.02 1.21 8.61
C ARG A 37 7.97 0.10 7.56
N ALA A 38 7.74 -1.15 7.95
CA ALA A 38 7.60 -2.28 7.04
C ALA A 38 6.46 -2.04 6.04
N ILE A 39 5.28 -1.69 6.55
CA ILE A 39 4.11 -1.35 5.73
C ILE A 39 4.41 -0.15 4.82
N GLY A 40 5.06 0.90 5.33
CA GLY A 40 5.39 2.09 4.54
C GLY A 40 6.34 1.79 3.36
N LEU A 41 7.34 0.92 3.56
CA LEU A 41 8.25 0.49 2.49
C LEU A 41 7.51 -0.33 1.43
N ASP A 42 6.61 -1.20 1.86
CA ASP A 42 5.78 -2.01 0.97
C ASP A 42 4.79 -1.15 0.17
N LEU A 43 4.15 -0.16 0.80
CA LEU A 43 3.31 0.81 0.10
C LEU A 43 4.09 1.66 -0.91
N MET A 44 5.32 2.07 -0.57
CA MET A 44 6.19 2.79 -1.51
C MET A 44 6.48 1.94 -2.75
N ARG A 45 6.76 0.64 -2.57
CA ARG A 45 6.94 -0.29 -3.70
C ARG A 45 5.70 -0.31 -4.58
N VAL A 46 4.51 -0.46 -4.00
CA VAL A 46 3.24 -0.45 -4.74
C VAL A 46 3.06 0.86 -5.51
N GLN A 47 3.32 2.00 -4.87
CA GLN A 47 3.15 3.31 -5.46
C GLN A 47 4.04 3.52 -6.69
N THR A 48 5.30 3.08 -6.67
CA THR A 48 6.25 3.29 -7.78
C THR A 48 6.28 2.16 -8.80
N GLY A 49 5.85 0.95 -8.42
CA GLY A 49 5.95 -0.25 -9.24
C GLY A 49 4.63 -0.82 -9.75
N TRP A 50 3.53 -0.09 -9.60
CA TRP A 50 2.21 -0.60 -10.02
C TRP A 50 2.17 -0.92 -11.52
N PRO A 51 1.57 -2.05 -11.92
CA PRO A 51 0.97 -3.09 -11.08
C PRO A 51 2.01 -4.04 -10.45
N ILE A 52 1.90 -4.30 -9.15
CA ILE A 52 2.71 -5.31 -8.45
C ILE A 52 1.92 -6.61 -8.34
N GLY A 53 2.58 -7.74 -8.63
CA GLY A 53 2.02 -9.08 -8.47
C GLY A 53 2.22 -9.65 -7.06
N MET A 54 2.04 -10.96 -6.95
CA MET A 54 2.30 -11.67 -5.69
C MET A 54 3.82 -11.66 -5.35
N PRO A 55 4.21 -11.67 -4.07
CA PRO A 55 3.34 -11.80 -2.90
C PRO A 55 2.69 -10.50 -2.43
N LEU A 56 3.15 -9.34 -2.88
CA LEU A 56 2.76 -8.05 -2.30
C LEU A 56 1.30 -7.65 -2.63
N CYS A 57 0.86 -7.90 -3.86
CA CYS A 57 -0.50 -7.59 -4.29
C CYS A 57 -1.16 -8.76 -5.03
N ARG A 58 -2.48 -8.86 -4.92
CA ARG A 58 -3.31 -9.81 -5.68
C ARG A 58 -4.66 -9.16 -5.99
N SER A 59 -5.16 -9.37 -7.19
CA SER A 59 -6.51 -8.95 -7.56
C SER A 59 -7.55 -9.82 -6.84
N LEU A 60 -8.51 -9.16 -6.20
CA LEU A 60 -9.71 -9.81 -5.63
C LEU A 60 -10.90 -9.78 -6.61
N GLY A 61 -10.71 -9.21 -7.82
CA GLY A 61 -11.76 -8.99 -8.80
C GLY A 61 -12.52 -7.68 -8.57
N ALA A 62 -13.35 -7.29 -9.55
CA ALA A 62 -14.20 -6.09 -9.48
C ALA A 62 -13.45 -4.77 -9.14
N GLY A 63 -12.19 -4.64 -9.59
CA GLY A 63 -11.35 -3.47 -9.31
C GLY A 63 -10.76 -3.44 -7.90
N LEU A 64 -10.99 -4.48 -7.08
CA LEU A 64 -10.44 -4.61 -5.74
C LEU A 64 -9.11 -5.38 -5.75
N TRP A 65 -8.19 -4.96 -4.89
CA TRP A 65 -6.88 -5.57 -4.71
C TRP A 65 -6.58 -5.76 -3.23
N GLU A 66 -5.97 -6.88 -2.87
CA GLU A 66 -5.33 -7.05 -1.56
C GLU A 66 -3.88 -6.57 -1.62
N PHE A 67 -3.44 -5.95 -0.52
CA PHE A 67 -2.05 -5.58 -0.23
C PHE A 67 -1.61 -6.38 1.00
N ARG A 68 -0.44 -7.02 0.93
CA ARG A 68 0.06 -7.92 1.99
C ARG A 68 1.48 -7.51 2.38
N SER A 69 1.64 -7.12 3.63
CA SER A 69 2.94 -6.80 4.23
C SER A 69 3.24 -7.80 5.33
N SER A 70 4.48 -8.26 5.41
CA SER A 70 4.96 -9.09 6.52
C SER A 70 5.56 -8.19 7.58
N LEU A 71 5.04 -8.29 8.80
CA LEU A 71 5.44 -7.45 9.92
C LEU A 71 6.64 -8.06 10.66
N PRO A 72 7.63 -7.24 11.07
CA PRO A 72 8.80 -7.70 11.83
C PRO A 72 8.46 -8.34 13.18
N ILE A 73 7.40 -7.90 13.86
CA ILE A 73 6.93 -8.60 15.07
C ILE A 73 6.07 -9.81 14.68
N GLY A 74 6.61 -11.00 14.98
CA GLY A 74 5.97 -12.30 14.91
C GLY A 74 6.45 -13.19 16.03
#